data_AF-A0A511QBD0-F1
#
_entry.id   AF-A0A511QBD0-F1
#
_cell.length_a   1.000
_cell.length_b   1.000
_cell.length_c   1.000
_cell.angle_alpha   90.00
_cell.angle_beta   90.00
_cell.angle_gamma   90.00
#
_symmetry.space_group_name_H-M   'P 1'
#
loop_
_entity.id
_entity.type
_entity.pdbx_description
1 polymer ?
#
loop_
_entity_poly.entity_id
_entity_poly.type
_entity_poly.pdbx_seq_one_letter_code
_entity_poly.pdbx_strand_id
1 'polypeptide(L)'
;MLVLKGLIYTSIFGLLLSSHAMANHSRFSAHYDNYLLPAYWESNVNQRRFKPLNPNQHAAKALFVQFQLSMKYKLLEKEGHGLFVAYSQRSNWEAYDDSAYFRDNQYNPELFYRWDNRRWQLSLGLEHQSNGAGGDVEVSWNRIYMEAQLNLRSGFIGFKPWIVVGDNKYNPDIVDFLGHGELQFGWRPEDGNSIVKLTVGNLFTKDWQNGFYRMSWDFPVYQGLRGYMKVETGYGLTISNYNFDDTAVGLGLAFDF
;
A
#
# COMPACT_ATOMS: atom_id res chain seq x y z
N MET A 1 71.15 -2.97 32.13
CA MET A 1 70.67 -2.42 33.41
C MET A 1 69.80 -1.21 33.09
N LEU A 2 68.52 -1.25 33.50
CA LEU A 2 67.40 -0.26 33.34
C LEU A 2 67.06 0.21 31.91
N VAL A 3 65.90 -0.06 31.29
CA VAL A 3 64.47 0.09 31.65
C VAL A 3 64.06 1.52 32.00
N LEU A 4 63.37 2.20 31.07
CA LEU A 4 62.19 2.99 31.40
C LEU A 4 61.20 3.01 30.22
N LYS A 5 59.97 2.62 30.51
CA LYS A 5 58.81 2.52 29.63
C LYS A 5 58.13 3.89 29.51
N GLY A 6 57.70 4.26 28.31
CA GLY A 6 56.68 5.27 28.07
C GLY A 6 55.67 4.75 27.05
N LEU A 7 54.53 4.25 27.52
CA LEU A 7 53.38 3.92 26.68
C LEU A 7 52.68 5.23 26.29
N ILE A 8 52.54 5.51 25.00
CA ILE A 8 51.52 6.42 24.48
C ILE A 8 50.52 5.55 23.72
N TYR A 9 49.31 5.45 24.27
CA TYR A 9 48.16 4.87 23.60
C TYR A 9 47.77 5.77 22.43
N THR A 10 48.09 5.38 21.20
CA THR A 10 47.45 5.93 20.01
C THR A 10 46.11 5.22 19.82
N SER A 11 45.04 5.89 20.25
CA SER A 11 43.66 5.45 20.09
C SER A 11 43.33 5.17 18.63
N ILE A 12 42.81 3.97 18.39
CA ILE A 12 42.14 3.55 17.15
C ILE A 12 40.82 4.31 17.07
N PHE A 13 40.83 5.52 16.52
CA PHE A 13 39.63 6.23 16.10
C PHE A 13 39.95 7.10 14.89
N GLY A 14 40.28 6.43 13.80
CA GLY A 14 40.62 7.06 12.53
C GLY A 14 40.07 6.22 11.40
N LEU A 15 38.75 6.23 11.21
CA LEU A 15 38.11 5.77 9.98
C LEU A 15 36.92 6.67 9.66
N LEU A 16 37.17 7.54 8.68
CA LEU A 16 36.22 7.96 7.63
C LEU A 16 35.05 8.85 8.06
N LEU A 17 35.35 10.09 8.42
CA LEU A 17 34.51 11.22 8.03
C LEU A 17 35.05 11.77 6.70
N SER A 18 34.82 11.04 5.61
CA SER A 18 34.85 11.67 4.28
C SER A 18 33.53 12.41 4.11
N SER A 19 33.58 13.72 4.34
CA SER A 19 32.52 14.65 3.98
C SER A 19 32.43 14.75 2.45
N HIS A 20 31.97 13.69 1.80
CA HIS A 20 31.35 13.84 0.50
C HIS A 20 30.03 14.54 0.78
N ALA A 21 29.82 15.68 0.12
CA ALA A 21 28.49 16.25 -0.05
C ALA A 21 27.63 15.19 -0.78
N MET A 22 27.09 14.25 -0.02
CA MET A 22 26.07 13.34 -0.49
C MET A 22 24.90 14.25 -0.85
N ALA A 23 24.56 14.32 -2.14
CA ALA A 23 23.28 14.86 -2.57
C ALA A 23 22.22 14.29 -1.61
N ASN A 24 21.36 15.14 -1.06
CA ASN A 24 20.37 14.74 -0.07
C ASN A 24 19.42 13.71 -0.72
N HIS A 25 19.78 12.43 -0.64
CA HIS A 25 18.98 11.37 -1.20
C HIS A 25 17.77 11.24 -0.27
N SER A 26 16.60 11.68 -0.73
CA SER A 26 15.38 11.53 0.06
C SER A 26 15.26 10.07 0.48
N ARG A 27 15.32 9.85 1.79
CA ARG A 27 15.20 8.51 2.37
C ARG A 27 13.76 8.03 2.32
N PHE A 28 12.81 8.95 2.16
CA PHE A 28 11.40 8.69 1.93
C PHE A 28 11.08 8.75 0.43
N SER A 29 10.13 7.93 0.02
CA SER A 29 9.48 8.00 -1.29
C SER A 29 8.13 7.31 -1.22
N ALA A 30 7.23 7.55 -2.17
CA ALA A 30 6.00 6.79 -2.30
C ALA A 30 6.24 5.26 -2.38
N HIS A 31 5.35 4.48 -1.78
CA HIS A 31 5.33 3.01 -1.91
C HIS A 31 4.21 2.53 -2.83
N TYR A 32 2.98 2.94 -2.56
CA TYR A 32 1.81 2.89 -3.44
C TYR A 32 1.34 4.30 -3.82
N ASP A 33 0.29 4.39 -4.64
CA ASP A 33 -0.32 5.66 -5.03
C ASP A 33 -0.77 6.45 -3.79
N ASN A 34 -0.45 7.74 -3.76
CA ASN A 34 -0.97 8.65 -2.75
C ASN A 34 -2.05 9.53 -3.40
N TYR A 35 -3.23 9.57 -2.80
CA TYR A 35 -4.38 10.25 -3.38
C TYR A 35 -5.37 10.74 -2.33
N LEU A 36 -6.18 11.71 -2.73
CA LEU A 36 -7.37 12.18 -2.05
C LEU A 36 -8.53 12.21 -3.05
N LEU A 37 -9.59 11.46 -2.75
CA LEU A 37 -10.81 11.33 -3.56
C LEU A 37 -11.96 11.95 -2.79
N PRO A 38 -12.31 13.22 -3.04
CA PRO A 38 -13.48 13.82 -2.44
C PRO A 38 -14.77 13.07 -2.83
N ALA A 39 -14.82 12.52 -4.04
CA ALA A 39 -15.92 11.72 -4.52
C ALA A 39 -15.50 10.26 -4.69
N TYR A 40 -15.79 9.43 -3.70
CA TYR A 40 -15.75 7.98 -3.81
C TYR A 40 -17.15 7.42 -3.58
N TRP A 41 -17.70 6.75 -4.59
CA TRP A 41 -19.07 6.25 -4.60
C TRP A 41 -19.09 4.72 -4.68
N GLU A 42 -19.77 4.08 -3.73
CA GLU A 42 -20.05 2.65 -3.70
C GLU A 42 -21.45 2.36 -4.28
N SER A 43 -21.55 1.34 -5.12
CA SER A 43 -22.82 0.91 -5.72
C SER A 43 -23.72 0.14 -4.75
N ASN A 44 -23.09 -0.57 -3.82
CA ASN A 44 -23.73 -1.45 -2.86
C ASN A 44 -23.04 -1.29 -1.49
N VAL A 45 -23.57 -0.41 -0.64
CA VAL A 45 -22.97 -0.19 0.68
C VAL A 45 -23.30 -1.37 1.60
N ASN A 46 -22.28 -1.97 2.24
CA ASN A 46 -22.46 -3.00 3.26
C ASN A 46 -23.07 -2.43 4.55
N GLN A 47 -24.39 -2.20 4.55
CA GLN A 47 -25.10 -1.61 5.69
C GLN A 47 -25.04 -2.51 6.93
N ARG A 48 -24.97 -3.83 6.77
CA ARG A 48 -24.79 -4.77 7.90
C ARG A 48 -23.51 -4.45 8.67
N ARG A 49 -22.46 -4.00 7.98
CA ARG A 49 -21.17 -3.63 8.55
C ARG A 49 -21.14 -2.19 9.05
N PHE A 50 -21.57 -1.23 8.21
CA PHE A 50 -21.30 0.19 8.47
C PHE A 50 -22.42 0.95 9.15
N LYS A 51 -23.69 0.52 9.06
CA LYS A 51 -24.79 1.15 9.80
C LYS A 51 -24.58 1.10 11.32
N PRO A 52 -24.17 -0.03 11.94
CA PRO A 52 -23.91 -0.07 13.38
C PRO A 52 -22.76 0.84 13.83
N LEU A 53 -21.85 1.19 12.93
CA LEU A 53 -20.70 2.06 13.19
C LEU A 53 -21.05 3.55 13.02
N ASN A 54 -22.22 3.87 12.45
CA ASN A 54 -22.65 5.25 12.28
C ASN A 54 -23.12 5.82 13.64
N PRO A 55 -22.49 6.91 14.16
CA PRO A 55 -22.91 7.54 15.42
C PRO A 55 -24.37 8.02 15.41
N ASN A 56 -24.90 8.36 14.25
CA ASN A 56 -26.27 8.80 14.04
C ASN A 56 -27.26 7.64 13.85
N GLN A 57 -26.79 6.38 13.90
CA GLN A 57 -27.58 5.14 13.86
C GLN A 57 -28.44 4.94 12.59
N HIS A 58 -28.16 5.70 11.53
CA HIS A 58 -28.76 5.52 10.22
C HIS A 58 -27.79 4.88 9.22
N ALA A 59 -28.28 4.64 8.01
CA ALA A 59 -27.50 4.01 6.95
C ALA A 59 -26.22 4.82 6.63
N ALA A 60 -25.12 4.11 6.40
CA ALA A 60 -23.89 4.67 5.85
C ALA A 60 -24.13 5.18 4.42
N LYS A 61 -23.45 6.25 4.01
CA LYS A 61 -23.72 6.88 2.70
C LYS A 61 -23.05 6.12 1.57
N ALA A 62 -23.56 6.23 0.35
CA ALA A 62 -22.88 5.67 -0.82
C ALA A 62 -21.69 6.53 -1.26
N LEU A 63 -21.80 7.85 -1.11
CA LEU A 63 -20.76 8.82 -1.46
C LEU A 63 -20.01 9.27 -0.20
N PHE A 64 -18.69 9.23 -0.26
CA PHE A 64 -17.79 9.62 0.84
C PHE A 64 -16.42 10.03 0.32
N VAL A 65 -15.56 10.51 1.23
CA VAL A 65 -14.18 10.87 0.92
C VAL A 65 -13.28 9.67 1.20
N GLN A 66 -12.41 9.33 0.25
CA GLN A 66 -11.38 8.32 0.46
C GLN A 66 -10.00 8.89 0.20
N PHE A 67 -9.02 8.55 1.04
CA PHE A 67 -7.62 8.91 0.77
C PHE A 67 -6.67 7.78 1.13
N GLN A 68 -5.49 7.82 0.51
CA GLN A 68 -4.40 6.90 0.81
C GLN A 68 -3.09 7.68 1.00
N LEU A 69 -2.39 7.34 2.08
CA LEU A 69 -1.03 7.76 2.36
C LEU A 69 -0.13 6.53 2.37
N SER A 70 0.86 6.48 1.50
CA SER A 70 1.74 5.33 1.34
C SER A 70 3.18 5.78 1.09
N MET A 71 4.06 5.40 2.02
CA MET A 71 5.46 5.79 2.01
C MET A 71 6.36 4.60 2.31
N LYS A 72 7.57 4.62 1.77
CA LYS A 72 8.67 3.72 2.16
C LYS A 72 9.89 4.52 2.57
N TYR A 73 10.58 4.00 3.57
CA TYR A 73 11.84 4.49 4.08
C TYR A 73 12.97 3.52 3.74
N LYS A 74 14.06 4.05 3.17
CA LYS A 74 15.29 3.31 2.86
C LYS A 74 16.09 3.09 4.15
N LEU A 75 15.97 1.91 4.78
CA LEU A 75 16.76 1.57 5.98
C LEU A 75 18.23 1.39 5.62
N LEU A 76 18.49 0.49 4.68
CA LEU A 76 19.82 0.17 4.15
C LEU A 76 19.66 -0.02 2.65
N GLU A 77 20.08 0.94 1.84
CA GLU A 77 19.87 0.92 0.40
C GLU A 77 21.11 1.37 -0.35
N LYS A 78 21.41 0.65 -1.43
CA LYS A 78 22.44 0.98 -2.41
C LYS A 78 21.97 0.57 -3.80
N GLU A 79 21.89 1.55 -4.70
CA GLU A 79 21.58 1.35 -6.12
C GLU A 79 20.24 0.64 -6.37
N GLY A 80 19.22 0.93 -5.56
CA GLY A 80 17.89 0.32 -5.63
C GLY A 80 17.76 -1.01 -4.87
N HIS A 81 18.88 -1.62 -4.49
CA HIS A 81 18.91 -2.82 -3.65
C HIS A 81 18.93 -2.44 -2.19
N GLY A 82 18.09 -3.07 -1.36
CA GLY A 82 18.11 -2.73 0.05
C GLY A 82 16.95 -3.23 0.88
N LEU A 83 17.06 -2.93 2.17
CA LEU A 83 16.01 -3.13 3.16
C LEU A 83 15.18 -1.85 3.29
N PHE A 84 13.86 -2.02 3.26
CA PHE A 84 12.89 -0.95 3.33
C PHE A 84 11.85 -1.24 4.40
N VAL A 85 11.41 -0.19 5.09
CA VAL A 85 10.16 -0.21 5.86
C VAL A 85 9.16 0.63 5.09
N ALA A 86 7.96 0.11 4.88
CA ALA A 86 6.87 0.87 4.31
C ALA A 86 5.67 0.92 5.24
N TYR A 87 4.85 1.92 5.02
CA TYR A 87 3.59 2.09 5.69
C TYR A 87 2.58 2.65 4.69
N SER A 88 1.46 1.96 4.57
CA SER A 88 0.33 2.39 3.76
C SER A 88 -0.92 2.45 4.62
N GLN A 89 -1.62 3.57 4.56
CA GLN A 89 -2.90 3.76 5.21
C GLN A 89 -3.94 4.19 4.19
N ARG A 90 -5.10 3.54 4.19
CA ARG A 90 -6.26 3.96 3.39
C ARG A 90 -7.42 4.23 4.34
N SER A 91 -8.06 5.39 4.20
CA SER A 91 -9.11 5.84 5.10
C SER A 91 -10.37 6.21 4.33
N ASN A 92 -11.51 5.70 4.78
CA ASN A 92 -12.84 6.00 4.25
C ASN A 92 -13.57 6.91 5.25
N TRP A 93 -13.71 8.17 4.87
CA TRP A 93 -14.28 9.22 5.69
C TRP A 93 -15.68 9.58 5.21
N GLU A 94 -16.69 9.38 6.06
CA GLU A 94 -18.08 9.79 5.87
C GLU A 94 -18.23 11.31 5.98
N ALA A 95 -17.44 12.09 5.23
CA ALA A 95 -17.39 13.54 5.33
C ALA A 95 -18.72 14.25 5.07
N TYR A 96 -19.65 13.56 4.40
CA TYR A 96 -20.97 14.07 4.04
C TYR A 96 -22.07 13.61 5.01
N ASP A 97 -21.71 12.87 6.06
CA ASP A 97 -22.59 12.47 7.16
C ASP A 97 -22.61 13.54 8.26
N ASP A 98 -23.71 13.61 9.03
CA ASP A 98 -23.89 14.63 10.06
C ASP A 98 -22.80 14.57 11.15
N SER A 99 -22.24 13.38 11.39
CA SER A 99 -21.17 13.17 12.38
C SER A 99 -19.75 13.12 11.77
N ALA A 100 -19.61 13.23 10.44
CA ALA A 100 -18.33 13.26 9.71
C ALA A 100 -17.27 12.26 10.23
N TYR A 101 -17.67 11.00 10.47
CA TYR A 101 -16.82 9.98 11.09
C TYR A 101 -16.06 9.13 10.07
N PHE A 102 -15.02 8.41 10.50
CA PHE A 102 -14.36 7.42 9.63
C PHE A 102 -15.11 6.09 9.72
N ARG A 103 -15.66 5.62 8.59
CA ARG A 103 -16.34 4.31 8.53
C ARG A 103 -15.36 3.14 8.49
N ASP A 104 -14.15 3.38 7.97
CA ASP A 104 -13.09 2.39 7.84
C ASP A 104 -11.72 3.05 7.77
N ASN A 105 -10.74 2.43 8.40
CA ASN A 105 -9.32 2.76 8.27
C ASN A 105 -8.57 1.46 8.08
N GLN A 106 -7.65 1.42 7.14
CA GLN A 106 -6.81 0.26 6.87
C GLN A 106 -5.36 0.64 7.05
N TYR A 107 -4.64 -0.16 7.82
CA TYR A 107 -3.23 0.01 8.16
C TYR A 107 -2.43 -1.14 7.55
N ASN A 108 -1.38 -0.86 6.77
CA ASN A 108 -0.50 -1.86 6.16
C ASN A 108 1.00 -1.48 6.32
N PRO A 109 1.62 -1.72 7.49
CA PRO A 109 3.07 -1.71 7.61
C PRO A 109 3.72 -2.92 6.90
N GLU A 110 4.87 -2.67 6.28
CA GLU A 110 5.66 -3.68 5.57
C GLU A 110 7.15 -3.55 5.91
N LEU A 111 7.84 -4.69 5.96
CA LEU A 111 9.30 -4.76 5.99
C LEU A 111 9.73 -5.68 4.85
N PHE A 112 10.53 -5.19 3.92
CA PHE A 112 10.94 -5.98 2.76
C PHE A 112 12.37 -5.69 2.32
N TYR A 113 13.01 -6.71 1.78
CA TYR A 113 14.24 -6.55 1.01
C TYR A 113 13.91 -6.50 -0.47
N ARG A 114 14.55 -5.60 -1.21
CA ARG A 114 14.38 -5.41 -2.65
C ARG A 114 15.70 -5.61 -3.38
N TRP A 115 15.64 -6.30 -4.51
CA TRP A 115 16.67 -6.34 -5.53
C TRP A 115 16.16 -5.62 -6.79
N ASP A 116 16.94 -4.67 -7.33
CA ASP A 116 16.56 -3.92 -8.54
C ASP A 116 17.69 -3.92 -9.57
N ASN A 117 17.46 -4.51 -10.74
CA ASN A 117 18.44 -4.50 -11.84
C ASN A 117 17.95 -3.73 -13.09
N ARG A 118 17.12 -2.69 -12.87
CA ARG A 118 16.41 -1.88 -13.89
C ARG A 118 15.30 -2.62 -14.61
N ARG A 119 15.56 -3.82 -15.13
CA ARG A 119 14.55 -4.62 -15.86
C ARG A 119 13.62 -5.34 -14.89
N TRP A 120 14.17 -5.86 -13.80
CA TRP A 120 13.42 -6.56 -12.77
C TRP A 120 13.59 -5.87 -11.43
N GLN A 121 12.47 -5.69 -10.73
CA GLN A 121 12.44 -5.39 -9.32
C GLN A 121 11.83 -6.59 -8.60
N LEU A 122 12.60 -7.22 -7.72
CA LEU A 122 12.16 -8.34 -6.90
C LEU A 122 12.11 -7.90 -5.44
N SER A 123 11.01 -8.15 -4.73
CA SER A 123 10.90 -7.90 -3.30
C SER A 123 10.54 -9.20 -2.57
N LEU A 124 11.10 -9.40 -1.38
CA LEU A 124 10.66 -10.41 -0.42
C LEU A 124 10.35 -9.69 0.88
N GLY A 125 9.12 -9.84 1.39
CA GLY A 125 8.64 -9.02 2.48
C GLY A 125 7.67 -9.69 3.43
N LEU A 126 7.49 -9.03 4.56
CA LEU A 126 6.48 -9.28 5.56
C LEU A 126 5.54 -8.08 5.58
N GLU A 127 4.24 -8.32 5.60
CA GLU A 127 3.24 -7.26 5.77
C GLU A 127 2.18 -7.68 6.78
N HIS A 128 1.70 -6.70 7.55
CA HIS A 128 0.55 -6.84 8.43
C HIS A 128 -0.53 -5.88 7.93
N GLN A 129 -1.72 -6.39 7.64
CA GLN A 129 -2.84 -5.55 7.24
C GLN A 129 -3.95 -5.68 8.27
N SER A 130 -4.46 -4.57 8.77
CA SER A 130 -5.59 -4.56 9.70
C SER A 130 -6.46 -3.33 9.52
N ASN A 131 -7.68 -3.38 10.06
CA ASN A 131 -8.55 -2.21 10.14
C ASN A 131 -8.37 -1.36 11.41
N GLY A 132 -7.49 -1.78 12.32
CA GLY A 132 -7.26 -1.13 13.62
C GLY A 132 -8.48 -1.10 14.55
N ALA A 133 -9.54 -1.83 14.22
CA ALA A 133 -10.69 -2.02 15.09
C ALA A 133 -10.44 -3.20 16.04
N GLY A 134 -11.19 -3.24 17.15
CA GLY A 134 -11.16 -4.36 18.09
C GLY A 134 -12.51 -5.06 18.20
N GLY A 135 -12.51 -6.25 18.81
CA GLY A 135 -13.73 -7.03 19.07
C GLY A 135 -14.34 -7.63 17.80
N ASP A 136 -15.66 -7.70 17.74
CA ASP A 136 -16.38 -8.40 16.66
C ASP A 136 -16.23 -7.75 15.27
N VAL A 137 -15.69 -6.53 15.23
CA VAL A 137 -15.42 -5.81 13.98
C VAL A 137 -13.93 -5.81 13.61
N GLU A 138 -13.07 -6.45 14.39
CA GLU A 138 -11.66 -6.60 14.06
C GLU A 138 -11.49 -7.41 12.78
N VAL A 139 -10.66 -6.91 11.87
CA VAL A 139 -10.18 -7.69 10.72
C VAL A 139 -8.67 -7.46 10.59
N SER A 140 -7.90 -8.54 10.64
CA SER A 140 -6.45 -8.49 10.52
C SER A 140 -5.87 -9.80 10.00
N TRP A 141 -4.71 -9.71 9.36
CA TRP A 141 -3.95 -10.85 8.85
C TRP A 141 -2.50 -10.45 8.57
N ASN A 142 -1.59 -11.43 8.60
CA ASN A 142 -0.18 -11.23 8.30
C ASN A 142 0.22 -12.07 7.09
N ARG A 143 1.09 -11.53 6.24
CA ARG A 143 1.51 -12.19 5.01
C ARG A 143 3.02 -12.15 4.86
N ILE A 144 3.58 -13.25 4.39
CA ILE A 144 4.89 -13.27 3.74
C ILE A 144 4.61 -13.21 2.24
N TYR A 145 5.26 -12.30 1.54
CA TYR A 145 5.05 -12.13 0.10
C TYR A 145 6.38 -12.10 -0.65
N MET A 146 6.28 -12.49 -1.92
CA MET A 146 7.26 -12.15 -2.94
C MET A 146 6.59 -11.21 -3.93
N GLU A 147 7.31 -10.25 -4.47
CA GLU A 147 6.81 -9.36 -5.52
C GLU A 147 7.84 -9.34 -6.66
N ALA A 148 7.43 -9.69 -7.86
CA ALA A 148 8.25 -9.60 -9.06
C ALA A 148 7.64 -8.61 -10.04
N GLN A 149 8.34 -7.53 -10.33
CA GLN A 149 7.94 -6.51 -11.30
C GLN A 149 8.92 -6.48 -12.48
N LEU A 150 8.41 -6.77 -13.67
CA LEU A 150 9.09 -6.59 -14.95
C LEU A 150 8.82 -5.18 -15.47
N ASN A 151 9.86 -4.36 -15.56
CA ASN A 151 9.78 -3.04 -16.17
C ASN A 151 9.89 -3.15 -17.69
N LEU A 152 8.94 -2.52 -18.39
CA LEU A 152 8.86 -2.44 -19.85
C LEU A 152 9.10 -0.99 -20.28
N ARG A 153 9.35 -0.77 -21.58
CA ARG A 153 9.56 0.58 -22.11
C ARG A 153 8.39 1.53 -21.81
N SER A 154 7.16 1.04 -21.92
CA SER A 154 5.94 1.83 -21.77
C SER A 154 5.08 1.37 -20.59
N GLY A 155 5.69 0.80 -19.55
CA GLY A 155 4.89 0.21 -18.47
C GLY A 155 5.63 -0.77 -17.56
N PHE A 156 4.87 -1.61 -16.88
CA PHE A 156 5.38 -2.73 -16.10
C PHE A 156 4.33 -3.84 -15.95
N ILE A 157 4.80 -5.03 -15.60
CA ILE A 157 3.95 -6.16 -15.18
C ILE A 157 4.46 -6.62 -13.82
N GLY A 158 3.58 -6.68 -12.83
CA GLY A 158 3.85 -7.11 -11.46
C GLY A 158 3.09 -8.38 -11.13
N PHE A 159 3.70 -9.27 -10.35
CA PHE A 159 3.07 -10.42 -9.72
C PHE A 159 3.51 -10.47 -8.25
N LYS A 160 2.53 -10.43 -7.33
CA LYS A 160 2.77 -10.47 -5.88
C LYS A 160 2.01 -11.66 -5.27
N PRO A 161 2.60 -12.88 -5.21
CA PRO A 161 2.04 -13.97 -4.43
C PRO A 161 2.34 -13.82 -2.94
N TRP A 162 1.47 -14.35 -2.09
CA TRP A 162 1.67 -14.37 -0.65
C TRP A 162 1.18 -15.66 0.02
N ILE A 163 1.71 -15.88 1.22
CA ILE A 163 1.27 -16.91 2.16
C ILE A 163 0.85 -16.22 3.45
N VAL A 164 -0.29 -16.60 3.99
CA VAL A 164 -0.77 -16.09 5.27
C VAL A 164 -0.03 -16.77 6.41
N VAL A 165 0.39 -15.98 7.39
CA VAL A 165 1.12 -16.44 8.58
C VAL A 165 0.47 -15.92 9.86
N GLY A 166 0.64 -16.65 10.95
CA GLY A 166 0.02 -16.34 12.23
C GLY A 166 -1.46 -16.73 12.29
N ASP A 167 -2.13 -16.24 13.32
CA ASP A 167 -3.55 -16.52 13.58
C ASP A 167 -4.44 -15.47 12.89
N ASN A 168 -5.52 -15.94 12.26
CA ASN A 168 -6.57 -15.11 11.64
C ASN A 168 -7.92 -15.30 12.37
N LYS A 169 -7.90 -15.52 13.68
CA LYS A 169 -9.08 -15.86 14.49
C LYS A 169 -10.31 -14.98 14.23
N TYR A 170 -10.13 -13.69 13.97
CA TYR A 170 -11.24 -12.75 13.73
C TYR A 170 -11.84 -12.83 12.31
N ASN A 171 -11.10 -13.41 11.36
CA ASN A 171 -11.46 -13.52 9.95
C ASN A 171 -10.85 -14.81 9.36
N PRO A 172 -11.27 -16.00 9.84
CA PRO A 172 -10.64 -17.27 9.50
C PRO A 172 -10.81 -17.66 8.03
N ASP A 173 -11.84 -17.13 7.37
CA ASP A 173 -12.19 -17.32 5.96
C ASP A 173 -11.58 -16.25 5.03
N ILE A 174 -10.71 -15.35 5.52
CA ILE A 174 -10.18 -14.23 4.71
C ILE A 174 -9.50 -14.67 3.40
N VAL A 175 -8.85 -15.83 3.41
CA VAL A 175 -8.18 -16.41 2.23
C VAL A 175 -9.16 -16.91 1.18
N ASP A 176 -10.36 -17.32 1.59
CA ASP A 176 -11.40 -17.76 0.65
C ASP A 176 -11.84 -16.60 -0.25
N PHE A 177 -11.70 -15.35 0.21
CA PHE A 177 -12.04 -14.15 -0.55
C PHE A 177 -10.84 -13.45 -1.16
N LEU A 178 -9.76 -13.25 -0.39
CA LEU A 178 -8.60 -12.47 -0.85
C LEU A 178 -7.52 -13.31 -1.53
N GLY A 179 -7.61 -14.64 -1.49
CA GLY A 179 -6.70 -15.54 -2.19
C GLY A 179 -5.24 -15.44 -1.74
N HIS A 180 -4.35 -15.74 -2.69
CA HIS A 180 -2.90 -15.91 -2.49
C HIS A 180 -2.04 -15.08 -3.43
N GLY A 181 -2.61 -14.09 -4.12
CA GLY A 181 -1.81 -13.22 -4.95
C GLY A 181 -2.59 -12.16 -5.71
N GLU A 182 -1.84 -11.23 -6.29
CA GLU A 182 -2.35 -10.26 -7.26
C GLU A 182 -1.40 -10.10 -8.45
N LEU A 183 -1.96 -9.71 -9.58
CA LEU A 183 -1.26 -9.25 -10.77
C LEU A 183 -1.51 -7.75 -10.95
N GLN A 184 -0.50 -7.02 -11.40
CA GLN A 184 -0.62 -5.62 -11.74
C GLN A 184 -0.02 -5.34 -13.11
N PHE A 185 -0.72 -4.55 -13.92
CA PHE A 185 -0.28 -4.09 -15.22
C PHE A 185 -0.27 -2.57 -15.20
N GLY A 186 0.89 -1.97 -15.39
CA GLY A 186 1.04 -0.52 -15.53
C GLY A 186 1.31 -0.17 -16.99
N TRP A 187 0.57 0.79 -17.54
CA TRP A 187 0.82 1.37 -18.86
C TRP A 187 1.10 2.86 -18.72
N ARG A 188 2.21 3.30 -19.33
CA ARG A 188 2.61 4.71 -19.44
C ARG A 188 2.46 5.11 -20.90
N PRO A 189 1.46 5.93 -21.25
CA PRO A 189 1.30 6.45 -22.59
C PRO A 189 2.52 7.26 -23.04
N GLU A 190 2.66 7.47 -24.34
CA GLU A 190 3.78 8.24 -24.90
C GLU A 190 3.76 9.73 -24.51
N ASP A 191 2.65 10.20 -23.91
CA ASP A 191 2.56 11.52 -23.29
C ASP A 191 3.56 11.72 -22.12
N GLY A 192 4.12 10.62 -21.60
CA GLY A 192 5.14 10.57 -20.55
C GLY A 192 4.67 11.01 -19.17
N ASN A 193 3.41 11.44 -19.02
CA ASN A 193 2.92 12.13 -17.84
C ASN A 193 1.73 11.45 -17.18
N SER A 194 1.11 10.46 -17.82
CA SER A 194 0.04 9.67 -17.23
C SER A 194 0.45 8.22 -16.98
N ILE A 195 -0.25 7.56 -16.05
CA ILE A 195 -0.13 6.13 -15.81
C ILE A 195 -1.51 5.52 -15.59
N VAL A 196 -1.79 4.45 -16.32
CA VAL A 196 -2.96 3.60 -16.13
C VAL A 196 -2.50 2.31 -15.48
N LYS A 197 -3.16 1.89 -14.40
CA LYS A 197 -2.88 0.62 -13.73
C LYS A 197 -4.12 -0.26 -13.74
N LEU A 198 -3.95 -1.53 -14.06
CA LEU A 198 -4.94 -2.58 -13.83
C LEU A 198 -4.37 -3.54 -12.78
N THR A 199 -5.11 -3.75 -11.70
CA THR A 199 -4.81 -4.77 -10.69
C THR A 199 -5.87 -5.86 -10.77
N VAL A 200 -5.44 -7.12 -10.80
CA VAL A 200 -6.27 -8.31 -10.71
C VAL A 200 -5.85 -9.05 -9.45
N GLY A 201 -6.67 -8.94 -8.40
CA GLY A 201 -6.42 -9.55 -7.10
C GLY A 201 -7.15 -10.87 -6.92
N ASN A 202 -7.07 -11.39 -5.71
CA ASN A 202 -7.76 -12.59 -5.27
C ASN A 202 -7.42 -13.82 -6.13
N LEU A 203 -6.16 -13.90 -6.57
CA LEU A 203 -5.69 -15.03 -7.33
C LEU A 203 -5.65 -16.28 -6.45
N PHE A 204 -5.98 -17.43 -7.02
CA PHE A 204 -5.95 -18.72 -6.33
C PHE A 204 -6.93 -18.82 -5.14
N THR A 205 -8.01 -18.03 -5.12
CA THR A 205 -9.13 -18.30 -4.19
C THR A 205 -9.73 -19.67 -4.48
N LYS A 206 -10.28 -20.30 -3.44
CA LYS A 206 -11.09 -21.50 -3.59
C LYS A 206 -12.25 -21.20 -4.57
N ASP A 207 -12.39 -22.04 -5.58
CA ASP A 207 -13.40 -21.96 -6.64
C ASP A 207 -13.31 -20.78 -7.63
N TRP A 208 -12.30 -19.91 -7.55
CA TRP A 208 -12.09 -18.76 -8.46
C TRP A 208 -13.27 -17.78 -8.57
N GLN A 209 -14.20 -17.79 -7.61
CA GLN A 209 -15.44 -17.01 -7.66
C GLN A 209 -15.31 -15.60 -7.07
N ASN A 210 -14.30 -15.36 -6.23
CA ASN A 210 -14.17 -14.13 -5.45
C ASN A 210 -13.13 -13.19 -6.07
N GLY A 211 -13.34 -12.76 -7.32
CA GLY A 211 -12.39 -11.88 -8.01
C GLY A 211 -12.30 -10.47 -7.41
N PHE A 212 -11.18 -9.79 -7.65
CA PHE A 212 -11.01 -8.35 -7.40
C PHE A 212 -10.35 -7.70 -8.59
N TYR A 213 -10.89 -6.57 -9.04
CA TYR A 213 -10.36 -5.80 -10.14
C TYR A 213 -10.32 -4.32 -9.78
N ARG A 214 -9.17 -3.68 -10.02
CA ARG A 214 -9.01 -2.23 -9.87
C ARG A 214 -8.36 -1.65 -11.10
N MET A 215 -8.99 -0.66 -11.70
CA MET A 215 -8.37 0.21 -12.69
C MET A 215 -8.13 1.59 -12.08
N SER A 216 -6.93 2.14 -12.20
CA SER A 216 -6.65 3.53 -11.82
C SER A 216 -6.00 4.29 -12.96
N TRP A 217 -6.23 5.60 -12.98
CA TRP A 217 -5.65 6.52 -13.93
C TRP A 217 -5.18 7.78 -13.20
N ASP A 218 -3.88 8.01 -13.26
CA ASP A 218 -3.22 9.20 -12.76
C ASP A 218 -2.72 10.01 -13.96
N PHE A 219 -3.12 11.29 -14.02
CA PHE A 219 -2.92 12.15 -15.19
C PHE A 219 -2.61 13.60 -14.82
N PRO A 220 -1.86 14.33 -15.67
CA PRO A 220 -1.55 15.73 -15.41
C PRO A 220 -2.80 16.61 -15.58
N VAL A 221 -3.00 17.57 -14.67
CA VAL A 221 -4.07 18.58 -14.77
C VAL A 221 -3.48 19.95 -15.09
N TYR A 222 -2.70 20.53 -14.17
CA TYR A 222 -2.12 21.86 -14.34
C TYR A 222 -0.94 22.11 -13.39
N GLN A 223 0.20 22.58 -13.91
CA GLN A 223 1.37 22.99 -13.10
C GLN A 223 1.76 22.02 -11.96
N GLY A 224 1.85 20.72 -12.26
CA GLY A 224 2.20 19.69 -11.28
C GLY A 224 1.02 19.13 -10.48
N LEU A 225 -0.17 19.74 -10.55
CA LEU A 225 -1.40 19.13 -10.07
C LEU A 225 -1.71 17.88 -10.89
N ARG A 226 -1.95 16.76 -10.20
CA ARG A 226 -2.31 15.48 -10.81
C ARG A 226 -3.73 15.08 -10.44
N GLY A 227 -4.50 14.71 -11.44
CA GLY A 227 -5.83 14.13 -11.28
C GLY A 227 -5.71 12.63 -11.08
N TYR A 228 -6.64 12.06 -10.30
CA TYR A 228 -6.68 10.63 -10.04
C TYR A 228 -8.10 10.10 -10.15
N MET A 229 -8.25 9.03 -10.92
CA MET A 229 -9.49 8.29 -11.05
C MET A 229 -9.23 6.82 -10.71
N LYS A 230 -10.20 6.17 -10.09
CA LYS A 230 -10.16 4.71 -9.94
C LYS A 230 -11.55 4.08 -9.99
N VAL A 231 -11.61 2.86 -10.51
CA VAL A 231 -12.78 2.00 -10.52
C VAL A 231 -12.37 0.67 -9.91
N GLU A 232 -13.15 0.16 -8.98
CA GLU A 232 -12.92 -1.09 -8.27
C GLU A 232 -14.17 -1.94 -8.32
N THR A 233 -14.03 -3.26 -8.48
CA THR A 233 -15.16 -4.19 -8.46
C THR A 233 -14.72 -5.57 -7.95
N GLY A 234 -15.61 -6.25 -7.24
CA GLY A 234 -15.38 -7.57 -6.67
C GLY A 234 -15.32 -7.58 -5.14
N TYR A 235 -14.65 -8.59 -4.59
CA TYR A 235 -14.48 -8.78 -3.15
C TYR A 235 -13.22 -8.08 -2.63
N GLY A 236 -13.26 -7.57 -1.40
CA GLY A 236 -12.05 -7.01 -0.78
C GLY A 236 -11.67 -5.60 -1.22
N LEU A 237 -12.65 -4.81 -1.66
CA LEU A 237 -12.44 -3.37 -1.87
C LEU A 237 -11.82 -2.72 -0.62
N THR A 238 -12.23 -3.12 0.58
CA THR A 238 -11.57 -2.83 1.85
C THR A 238 -11.36 -4.11 2.66
N ILE A 239 -10.39 -4.11 3.58
CA ILE A 239 -10.20 -5.27 4.47
C ILE A 239 -11.42 -5.48 5.38
N SER A 240 -12.08 -4.41 5.84
CA SER A 240 -13.31 -4.53 6.64
C SER A 240 -14.49 -5.14 5.87
N ASN A 241 -14.46 -5.09 4.53
CA ASN A 241 -15.43 -5.71 3.62
C ASN A 241 -14.78 -6.81 2.76
N TYR A 242 -13.82 -7.57 3.30
CA TYR A 242 -13.14 -8.62 2.54
C TYR A 242 -14.11 -9.64 1.92
N ASN A 243 -15.21 -9.95 2.62
CA ASN A 243 -16.24 -10.91 2.23
C ASN A 243 -17.52 -10.27 1.66
N PHE A 244 -17.38 -9.11 1.01
CA PHE A 244 -18.51 -8.39 0.44
C PHE A 244 -18.19 -7.92 -0.99
N ASP A 245 -19.07 -8.23 -1.93
CA ASP A 245 -18.97 -7.84 -3.33
C ASP A 245 -19.59 -6.46 -3.56
N ASP A 246 -18.80 -5.56 -4.14
CA ASP A 246 -19.23 -4.19 -4.47
C ASP A 246 -18.48 -3.67 -5.70
N THR A 247 -19.00 -2.60 -6.27
CA THR A 247 -18.35 -1.78 -7.30
C THR A 247 -18.29 -0.34 -6.83
N ALA A 248 -17.12 0.28 -6.94
CA ALA A 248 -16.92 1.65 -6.53
C ALA A 248 -16.15 2.46 -7.57
N VAL A 249 -16.44 3.77 -7.61
CA VAL A 249 -15.79 4.74 -8.49
C VAL A 249 -15.29 5.92 -7.66
N GLY A 250 -14.04 6.31 -7.89
CA GLY A 250 -13.37 7.40 -7.21
C GLY A 250 -12.81 8.44 -8.17
N LEU A 251 -12.95 9.72 -7.81
CA LEU A 251 -12.37 10.86 -8.52
C LEU A 251 -11.77 11.85 -7.52
N GLY A 252 -10.56 12.32 -7.82
CA GLY A 252 -9.88 13.35 -7.04
C GLY A 252 -8.48 13.66 -7.54
N LEU A 253 -7.54 13.77 -6.61
CA LEU A 253 -6.19 14.23 -6.85
C LEU A 253 -5.16 13.20 -6.39
N ALA A 254 -4.04 13.11 -7.10
CA ALA A 254 -2.86 12.37 -6.70
C ALA A 254 -1.72 13.33 -6.34
N PHE A 255 -0.79 12.83 -5.53
CA PHE A 255 0.41 13.56 -5.13
C PHE A 255 1.57 12.59 -4.89
N ASP A 256 2.79 13.08 -4.96
CA ASP A 256 4.03 12.32 -4.70
C ASP A 256 4.98 13.14 -3.83
N PHE A 257 5.93 12.48 -3.17
CA PHE A 257 6.98 13.08 -2.33
C PHE A 257 8.24 12.20 -2.28
#